data_AF-A0A8I2G4F0-F1
#
_entry.id   AF-A0A8I2G4F0-F1
#
_cell.length_a   1.000
_cell.length_b   1.000
_cell.length_c   1.000
_cell.angle_alpha   90.00
_cell.angle_beta   90.00
_cell.angle_gamma   90.00
#
_symmetry.space_group_name_H-M   'P 1'
#
loop_
_entity.id
_entity.type
_entity.pdbx_description
1 polymer ?
#
loop_
_entity_poly.entity_id
_entity_poly.type
_entity_poly.pdbx_seq_one_letter_code
_entity_poly.pdbx_strand_id
1 'polypeptide(L)'
;MPQKTVYEAAVRDAVEKLGKVDLAERCTSLGLSKPQDGILKLRAFGMDMVLRLSDFQLFPADSDKPVKVSDRILVLHYLLCDLPVQQTGELISFRQMDSGQFYWPAFLSRSVRPLVERIGNDLELLKKNLGRFDWEPVSLGDFAACIHAVGKVYVTLIYRIGDDEFPASADLLFDSSIKRVYPTEDAAVLASRICLGLL
;
A
#
# COMPACT_ATOMS: atom_id res chain seq x y z
N MET A 1 12.28 20.44 1.45
CA MET A 1 11.15 20.48 2.41
C MET A 1 11.09 19.16 3.16
N PRO A 2 10.80 19.12 4.47
CA PRO A 2 10.69 17.86 5.21
C PRO A 2 9.61 16.96 4.60
N GLN A 3 9.82 15.64 4.53
CA GLN A 3 8.85 14.71 3.94
C GLN A 3 7.46 14.79 4.60
N LYS A 4 7.44 15.09 5.91
CA LYS A 4 6.20 15.31 6.68
C LYS A 4 5.36 16.48 6.16
N THR A 5 5.99 17.60 5.76
CA THR A 5 5.25 18.77 5.26
C THR A 5 4.65 18.54 3.88
N VAL A 6 5.26 17.66 3.07
CA VAL A 6 4.72 17.26 1.76
C VAL A 6 3.47 16.40 1.95
N TYR A 7 3.50 15.41 2.85
CA TYR A 7 2.32 14.60 3.15
C TYR A 7 1.17 15.40 3.74
N GLU A 8 1.45 16.35 4.65
CA GLU A 8 0.40 17.20 5.20
C GLU A 8 -0.27 18.08 4.13
N ALA A 9 0.51 18.58 3.16
CA ALA A 9 -0.06 19.31 2.02
C ALA A 9 -0.93 18.41 1.13
N ALA A 10 -0.46 17.20 0.82
CA ALA A 10 -1.23 16.21 0.05
C ALA A 10 -2.52 15.80 0.76
N VAL A 11 -2.48 15.60 2.08
CA VAL A 11 -3.68 15.32 2.89
C VAL A 11 -4.68 16.46 2.80
N ARG A 12 -4.25 17.73 2.92
CA ARG A 12 -5.17 18.87 2.80
C ARG A 12 -5.87 18.91 1.44
N ASP A 13 -5.12 18.73 0.36
CA ASP A 13 -5.67 18.69 -1.00
C ASP A 13 -6.65 17.52 -1.17
N ALA A 14 -6.29 16.33 -0.67
CA ALA A 14 -7.16 15.16 -0.75
C ALA A 14 -8.46 15.35 0.03
N VAL A 15 -8.39 15.92 1.23
CA VAL A 15 -9.57 16.24 2.06
C VAL A 15 -10.47 17.27 1.38
N GLU A 16 -9.91 18.32 0.79
CA GLU A 16 -10.70 19.33 0.07
C GLU A 16 -11.45 18.72 -1.11
N LYS A 17 -10.79 17.83 -1.87
CA LYS A 17 -11.41 17.11 -2.98
C LYS A 17 -12.49 16.15 -2.51
N LEU A 18 -12.22 15.35 -1.48
CA LEU A 18 -13.20 14.40 -0.92
C LEU A 18 -14.42 15.11 -0.33
N GLY A 19 -14.27 16.33 0.19
CA GLY A 19 -15.39 17.16 0.65
C GLY A 19 -16.39 17.54 -0.45
N LYS A 20 -16.02 17.36 -1.74
CA LYS A 20 -16.86 17.63 -2.92
C LYS A 20 -17.40 16.34 -3.56
N VAL A 21 -17.13 15.17 -2.97
CA VAL A 21 -17.49 13.85 -3.51
C VAL A 21 -18.62 13.24 -2.68
N ASP A 22 -19.59 12.60 -3.35
CA ASP A 22 -20.53 11.70 -2.67
C ASP A 22 -19.78 10.45 -2.20
N LEU A 23 -19.40 10.42 -0.92
CA LEU A 23 -18.65 9.31 -0.35
C LEU A 23 -19.42 7.99 -0.33
N ALA A 24 -20.76 8.01 -0.27
CA ALA A 24 -21.55 6.79 -0.27
C ALA A 24 -21.54 6.14 -1.67
N GLU A 25 -21.70 6.95 -2.73
CA GLU A 25 -21.55 6.49 -4.11
C GLU A 25 -20.12 6.05 -4.40
N ARG A 26 -19.12 6.85 -3.98
CA ARG A 26 -17.69 6.55 -4.12
C ARG A 26 -17.31 5.23 -3.45
N CYS A 27 -17.75 4.99 -2.22
CA CYS A 27 -17.47 3.72 -1.54
C CYS A 27 -18.09 2.55 -2.30
N THR A 28 -19.32 2.70 -2.78
CA THR A 28 -20.01 1.65 -3.55
C THR A 28 -19.25 1.31 -4.83
N SER A 29 -18.79 2.30 -5.59
CA SER A 29 -18.03 2.06 -6.84
C SER A 29 -16.68 1.39 -6.61
N LEU A 30 -16.05 1.67 -5.46
CA LEU A 30 -14.80 1.04 -5.03
C LEU A 30 -14.99 -0.35 -4.39
N GLY A 31 -16.24 -0.78 -4.18
CA GLY A 31 -16.56 -2.05 -3.50
C GLY A 31 -16.35 -2.00 -1.98
N LEU A 32 -16.35 -0.80 -1.39
CA LEU A 32 -16.32 -0.58 0.05
C LEU A 32 -17.75 -0.49 0.61
N SER A 33 -17.88 -0.73 1.91
CA SER A 33 -19.14 -0.44 2.63
C SER A 33 -19.42 1.07 2.63
N LYS A 34 -20.70 1.44 2.55
CA LYS A 34 -21.09 2.85 2.67
C LYS A 34 -20.75 3.38 4.07
N PRO A 35 -20.39 4.67 4.21
CA PRO A 35 -20.24 5.28 5.51
C PRO A 35 -21.54 5.22 6.32
N GLN A 36 -21.41 5.05 7.63
CA GLN A 36 -22.52 5.04 8.60
C GLN A 36 -22.11 5.89 9.80
N ASP A 37 -23.03 6.66 10.38
CA ASP A 37 -22.78 7.47 11.59
C ASP A 37 -21.53 8.38 11.52
N GLY A 38 -21.25 8.94 10.33
CA GLY A 38 -20.09 9.82 10.12
C GLY A 38 -18.74 9.11 10.07
N ILE A 39 -18.72 7.77 9.97
CA ILE A 39 -17.51 6.96 9.85
C ILE A 39 -17.56 6.04 8.64
N LEU A 40 -16.40 5.78 8.04
CA LEU A 40 -16.18 4.75 7.04
C LEU A 40 -15.26 3.67 7.63
N LYS A 41 -15.73 2.42 7.63
CA LYS A 41 -14.93 1.25 8.01
C LYS A 41 -14.35 0.60 6.77
N LEU A 42 -13.06 0.30 6.79
CA LEU A 42 -12.38 -0.41 5.71
C LEU A 42 -11.23 -1.26 6.25
N ARG A 43 -10.86 -2.30 5.50
CA ARG A 43 -9.64 -3.07 5.75
C ARG A 43 -8.49 -2.43 4.99
N ALA A 44 -7.36 -2.18 5.65
CA ALA A 44 -6.14 -1.73 4.98
C ALA A 44 -4.89 -2.18 5.77
N PHE A 45 -3.85 -2.60 5.04
CA PHE A 45 -2.54 -2.97 5.60
C PHE A 45 -2.61 -4.01 6.74
N GLY A 46 -3.53 -4.99 6.62
CA GLY A 46 -3.74 -6.03 7.64
C GLY A 46 -4.50 -5.57 8.89
N MET A 47 -5.11 -4.39 8.86
CA MET A 47 -5.84 -3.83 10.00
C MET A 47 -7.24 -3.37 9.60
N ASP A 48 -8.18 -3.50 10.54
CA ASP A 48 -9.48 -2.84 10.43
C ASP A 48 -9.28 -1.37 10.79
N MET A 49 -9.72 -0.49 9.90
CA MET A 49 -9.53 0.94 10.01
C MET A 49 -10.86 1.67 10.03
N VAL A 50 -10.88 2.79 10.73
CA VAL A 50 -12.01 3.72 10.82
C VAL A 50 -11.56 5.09 10.34
N LEU A 51 -12.13 5.54 9.23
CA LEU A 51 -11.99 6.91 8.74
C LEU A 51 -13.15 7.75 9.27
N ARG A 52 -12.85 8.76 10.08
CA ARG A 52 -13.84 9.73 10.56
C ARG A 52 -14.08 10.78 9.49
N LEU A 53 -15.33 10.99 9.07
CA LEU A 53 -15.64 11.86 7.93
C LEU A 53 -15.67 13.36 8.27
N SER A 54 -15.76 13.72 9.56
CA SER A 54 -15.76 15.13 9.98
C SER A 54 -14.40 15.83 9.77
N ASP A 55 -13.30 15.08 9.86
CA ASP A 55 -11.92 15.59 9.78
C ASP A 55 -10.99 14.71 8.91
N PHE A 56 -11.53 13.65 8.31
CA PHE A 56 -10.82 12.64 7.53
C PHE A 56 -9.62 12.02 8.26
N GLN A 57 -9.66 11.96 9.59
CA GLN A 57 -8.65 11.25 10.38
C GLN A 57 -8.89 9.74 10.31
N LEU A 58 -7.79 8.99 10.19
CA LEU A 58 -7.80 7.54 10.05
C LEU A 58 -7.20 6.90 11.30
N PHE A 59 -7.91 5.92 11.84
CA PHE A 59 -7.57 5.22 13.08
C PHE A 59 -7.61 3.72 12.85
N PRO A 60 -6.75 2.91 13.49
CA PRO A 60 -7.04 1.50 13.70
C PRO A 60 -8.34 1.35 14.52
N ALA A 61 -9.15 0.34 14.22
CA ALA A 61 -10.44 0.15 14.89
C ALA A 61 -10.32 -0.13 16.41
N ASP A 62 -9.15 -0.58 16.85
CA ASP A 62 -8.81 -0.92 18.23
C ASP A 62 -7.95 0.14 18.94
N SER A 63 -7.75 1.33 18.34
CA SER A 63 -6.88 2.37 18.88
C SER A 63 -7.38 3.78 18.62
N ASP A 64 -7.35 4.63 19.66
CA ASP A 64 -7.65 6.07 19.55
C ASP A 64 -6.47 6.90 19.00
N LYS A 65 -5.32 6.28 18.76
CA LYS A 65 -4.17 6.95 18.13
C LYS A 65 -4.32 6.91 16.61
N PRO A 66 -4.24 8.05 15.91
CA PRO A 66 -4.33 8.07 14.46
C PRO A 66 -3.14 7.35 13.83
N VAL A 67 -3.34 6.80 12.63
CA VAL A 67 -2.27 6.16 11.86
C VAL A 67 -1.24 7.19 11.39
N LYS A 68 -0.12 6.70 10.85
CA LYS A 68 0.88 7.54 10.21
C LYS A 68 0.25 8.32 9.04
N VAL A 69 0.74 9.54 8.81
CA VAL A 69 0.26 10.39 7.70
C VAL A 69 0.39 9.70 6.33
N SER A 70 1.38 8.82 6.16
CA SER A 70 1.57 7.99 4.96
C SER A 70 0.40 7.02 4.71
N ASP A 71 -0.09 6.36 5.77
CA ASP A 71 -1.16 5.36 5.65
C ASP A 71 -2.48 6.10 5.42
N ARG A 72 -2.66 7.25 6.09
CA ARG A 72 -3.80 8.14 5.86
C ARG A 72 -3.86 8.62 4.41
N ILE A 73 -2.76 9.16 3.84
CA ILE A 73 -2.80 9.69 2.47
C ILE A 73 -3.07 8.61 1.44
N LEU A 74 -2.52 7.39 1.60
CA LEU A 74 -2.82 6.27 0.71
C LEU A 74 -4.33 5.95 0.70
N VAL A 75 -4.95 5.85 1.88
CA VAL A 75 -6.41 5.61 1.96
C VAL A 75 -7.21 6.76 1.35
N LEU A 76 -6.84 8.02 1.59
CA LEU A 76 -7.56 9.17 1.03
C LEU A 76 -7.46 9.22 -0.50
N HIS A 77 -6.27 8.97 -1.07
CA HIS A 77 -6.09 8.92 -2.51
C HIS A 77 -6.80 7.72 -3.14
N TYR A 78 -6.86 6.56 -2.46
CA TYR A 78 -7.71 5.46 -2.91
C TYR A 78 -9.18 5.87 -3.02
N LEU A 79 -9.70 6.61 -2.03
CA LEU A 79 -11.08 7.13 -2.03
C LEU A 79 -11.31 8.23 -3.07
N LEU A 80 -10.27 8.83 -3.64
CA LEU A 80 -10.40 9.77 -4.76
C LEU A 80 -10.49 9.10 -6.12
N CYS A 81 -10.24 7.78 -6.21
CA CYS A 81 -10.33 7.06 -7.46
C CYS A 81 -11.76 7.13 -8.01
N ASP A 82 -11.91 7.76 -9.17
CA ASP A 82 -13.20 8.14 -9.72
C ASP A 82 -13.95 6.99 -10.41
N LEU A 83 -13.22 5.93 -10.75
CA LEU A 83 -13.70 4.73 -11.41
C LEU A 83 -13.54 3.47 -10.53
N PRO A 84 -14.35 2.42 -10.76
CA PRO A 84 -14.13 1.14 -10.10
C PRO A 84 -12.72 0.60 -10.34
N VAL A 85 -12.06 0.17 -9.27
CA VAL A 85 -10.76 -0.50 -9.37
C VAL A 85 -10.98 -1.95 -9.80
N GLN A 86 -10.64 -2.25 -11.04
CA GLN A 86 -10.65 -3.61 -11.60
C GLN A 86 -9.21 -4.05 -11.88
N GLN A 87 -8.81 -5.16 -11.28
CA GLN A 87 -7.52 -5.79 -11.56
C GLN A 87 -7.48 -6.25 -13.01
N THR A 88 -6.34 -6.04 -13.65
CA THR A 88 -6.10 -6.38 -15.05
C THR A 88 -5.51 -7.79 -15.20
N GLY A 89 -4.90 -8.32 -14.13
CA GLY A 89 -4.10 -9.55 -14.14
C GLY A 89 -2.67 -9.34 -14.64
N GLU A 90 -2.33 -8.17 -15.16
CA GLU A 90 -0.99 -7.85 -15.62
C GLU A 90 -0.14 -7.33 -14.45
N LEU A 91 0.96 -8.03 -14.14
CA LEU A 91 1.89 -7.60 -13.10
C LEU A 91 2.98 -6.69 -13.69
N ILE A 92 3.13 -5.51 -13.09
CA ILE A 92 4.15 -4.52 -13.43
C ILE A 92 5.07 -4.26 -12.25
N SER A 93 6.35 -4.05 -12.53
CA SER A 93 7.33 -3.59 -11.54
C SER A 93 7.21 -2.08 -11.30
N PHE A 94 7.77 -1.59 -10.20
CA PHE A 94 7.84 -0.15 -9.93
C PHE A 94 8.49 0.65 -11.07
N ARG A 95 9.48 0.09 -11.78
CA ARG A 95 10.14 0.74 -12.93
C ARG A 95 9.19 1.03 -14.09
N GLN A 96 8.13 0.25 -14.22
CA GLN A 96 7.11 0.39 -15.27
C GLN A 96 6.02 1.41 -14.89
N MET A 97 6.03 1.96 -13.67
CA MET A 97 5.22 3.12 -13.30
C MET A 97 5.68 4.37 -14.07
N ASP A 98 4.81 5.36 -14.17
CA ASP A 98 5.13 6.60 -14.90
C ASP A 98 6.31 7.31 -14.22
N SER A 99 7.40 7.52 -14.96
CA SER A 99 8.67 8.03 -14.39
C SER A 99 9.30 7.13 -13.30
N GLY A 100 8.82 5.91 -13.08
CA GLY A 100 9.27 5.01 -12.01
C GLY A 100 10.77 4.66 -12.08
N GLN A 101 11.33 4.60 -13.29
CA GLN A 101 12.76 4.38 -13.51
C GLN A 101 13.65 5.44 -12.83
N PHE A 102 13.20 6.70 -12.73
CA PHE A 102 13.98 7.79 -12.14
C PHE A 102 14.02 7.70 -10.61
N TYR A 103 12.97 7.13 -10.00
CA TYR A 103 12.87 6.95 -8.56
C TYR A 103 13.35 5.59 -8.07
N TRP A 104 13.63 4.66 -8.99
CA TRP A 104 13.98 3.28 -8.70
C TRP A 104 15.13 3.10 -7.68
N PRO A 105 16.27 3.81 -7.80
CA PRO A 105 17.36 3.66 -6.83
C PRO A 105 16.95 4.07 -5.41
N ALA A 106 16.19 5.16 -5.28
CA ALA A 106 15.71 5.64 -3.99
C ALA A 106 14.64 4.70 -3.40
N PHE A 107 13.77 4.16 -4.25
CA PHE A 107 12.76 3.17 -3.88
C PHE A 107 13.39 1.89 -3.31
N LEU A 108 14.37 1.32 -4.03
CA LEU A 108 15.09 0.13 -3.59
C LEU A 108 15.75 0.33 -2.23
N SER A 109 16.49 1.43 -2.10
CA SER A 109 17.25 1.76 -0.89
C SER A 109 16.37 1.90 0.36
N ARG A 110 15.15 2.46 0.20
CA ARG A 110 14.24 2.74 1.32
C ARG A 110 13.27 1.61 1.65
N SER A 111 13.01 0.70 0.70
CA SER A 111 11.94 -0.30 0.81
C SER A 111 12.49 -1.72 0.79
N VAL A 112 13.06 -2.12 -0.35
CA VAL A 112 13.46 -3.51 -0.61
C VAL A 112 14.70 -3.88 0.16
N ARG A 113 15.71 -3.00 0.17
CA ARG A 113 17.00 -3.30 0.80
C ARG A 113 16.89 -3.58 2.31
N PRO A 114 16.20 -2.75 3.11
CA PRO A 114 16.00 -3.03 4.53
C PRO A 114 15.27 -4.35 4.79
N LEU A 115 14.30 -4.71 3.93
CA LEU A 115 13.60 -5.99 4.02
C LEU A 115 14.55 -7.16 3.81
N VAL A 116 15.29 -7.14 2.70
CA VAL A 116 16.23 -8.22 2.36
C VAL A 116 17.36 -8.33 3.39
N GLU A 117 17.91 -7.21 3.86
CA GLU A 117 18.94 -7.18 4.91
C GLU A 117 18.44 -7.77 6.24
N ARG A 118 17.17 -7.56 6.56
CA ARG A 118 16.55 -8.04 7.81
C ARG A 118 16.16 -9.52 7.76
N ILE A 119 15.69 -10.00 6.61
CA ILE A 119 15.17 -11.36 6.41
C ILE A 119 16.29 -12.33 6.00
N GLY A 120 17.20 -11.91 5.11
CA GLY A 120 18.24 -12.80 4.58
C GLY A 120 17.64 -14.06 3.95
N ASN A 121 18.09 -15.23 4.40
CA ASN A 121 17.58 -16.53 3.96
C ASN A 121 16.49 -17.13 4.88
N ASP A 122 16.03 -16.39 5.88
CA ASP A 122 15.02 -16.87 6.85
C ASP A 122 13.59 -16.66 6.34
N LEU A 123 13.15 -17.56 5.45
CA LEU A 123 11.79 -17.53 4.91
C LEU A 123 10.71 -17.76 5.97
N GLU A 124 11.03 -18.43 7.08
CA GLU A 124 10.08 -18.63 8.17
C GLU A 124 9.85 -17.33 8.95
N LEU A 125 10.90 -16.52 9.16
CA LEU A 125 10.75 -15.16 9.67
C LEU A 125 9.90 -14.29 8.72
N LEU A 126 10.11 -14.38 7.42
CA LEU A 126 9.29 -13.66 6.43
C LEU A 126 7.81 -14.04 6.54
N LYS A 127 7.49 -15.34 6.54
CA LYS A 127 6.11 -15.84 6.68
C LYS A 127 5.48 -15.42 8.01
N LYS A 128 6.24 -15.47 9.10
CA LYS A 128 5.79 -14.97 10.41
C LYS A 128 5.43 -13.48 10.35
N ASN A 129 6.29 -12.66 9.73
CA ASN A 129 6.06 -11.22 9.63
C ASN A 129 4.93 -10.87 8.65
N LEU A 130 4.70 -11.70 7.61
CA LEU A 130 3.55 -11.59 6.71
C LEU A 130 2.21 -11.77 7.44
N GLY A 131 2.17 -12.48 8.57
CA GLY A 131 0.98 -12.57 9.43
C GLY A 131 0.48 -11.23 9.99
N ARG A 132 1.22 -10.13 9.79
CA ARG A 132 0.78 -8.75 10.07
C ARG A 132 -0.10 -8.16 8.97
N PHE A 133 -0.20 -8.83 7.83
CA PHE A 133 -0.98 -8.42 6.66
C PHE A 133 -1.97 -9.52 6.27
N ASP A 134 -2.98 -9.15 5.49
CA ASP A 134 -3.81 -10.14 4.80
C ASP A 134 -3.07 -10.51 3.50
N TRP A 135 -2.75 -11.79 3.30
CA TRP A 135 -1.99 -12.24 2.15
C TRP A 135 -2.32 -13.65 1.71
N GLU A 136 -2.04 -13.96 0.44
CA GLU A 136 -2.18 -15.29 -0.15
C GLU A 136 -0.87 -15.72 -0.84
N PRO A 137 -0.50 -17.01 -0.80
CA PRO A 137 0.70 -17.49 -1.48
C PRO A 137 0.55 -17.45 -3.01
N VAL A 138 1.63 -17.16 -3.70
CA VAL A 138 1.71 -17.19 -5.18
C VAL A 138 2.89 -18.06 -5.60
N SER A 139 2.75 -18.81 -6.69
CA SER A 139 3.79 -19.71 -7.22
C SER A 139 4.83 -18.95 -8.06
N LEU A 140 5.61 -18.05 -7.44
CA LEU A 140 6.68 -17.28 -8.08
C LEU A 140 7.93 -17.25 -7.18
N GLY A 141 9.13 -17.31 -7.76
CA GLY A 141 10.39 -17.33 -6.99
C GLY A 141 10.49 -18.53 -6.05
N ASP A 142 11.27 -18.38 -4.97
CA ASP A 142 11.33 -19.38 -3.89
C ASP A 142 10.15 -19.23 -2.92
N PHE A 143 9.70 -17.99 -2.73
CA PHE A 143 8.49 -17.65 -2.00
C PHE A 143 7.86 -16.38 -2.59
N ALA A 144 6.55 -16.37 -2.79
CA ALA A 144 5.83 -15.14 -3.11
C ALA A 144 4.51 -15.03 -2.36
N ALA A 145 4.12 -13.79 -2.07
CA ALA A 145 2.89 -13.45 -1.39
C ALA A 145 2.18 -12.30 -2.12
N CYS A 146 0.90 -12.48 -2.42
CA CYS A 146 0.00 -11.41 -2.83
C CYS A 146 -0.56 -10.76 -1.55
N ILE A 147 -0.15 -9.53 -1.26
CA ILE A 147 -0.44 -8.85 0.00
C ILE A 147 -1.50 -7.78 -0.25
N HIS A 148 -2.61 -7.84 0.48
CA HIS A 148 -3.66 -6.82 0.42
C HIS A 148 -3.19 -5.50 1.03
N ALA A 149 -3.34 -4.42 0.28
CA ALA A 149 -3.01 -3.07 0.72
C ALA A 149 -4.27 -2.32 1.18
N VAL A 150 -5.18 -2.02 0.26
CA VAL A 150 -6.46 -1.34 0.55
C VAL A 150 -7.45 -1.61 -0.57
N GLY A 151 -8.69 -1.96 -0.20
CA GLY A 151 -9.75 -2.28 -1.14
C GLY A 151 -9.32 -3.35 -2.16
N LYS A 152 -9.20 -2.96 -3.43
CA LYS A 152 -8.77 -3.87 -4.51
C LYS A 152 -7.31 -3.69 -4.94
N VAL A 153 -6.49 -3.01 -4.14
CA VAL A 153 -5.06 -2.84 -4.38
C VAL A 153 -4.29 -3.91 -3.61
N TYR A 154 -3.43 -4.63 -4.34
CA TYR A 154 -2.57 -5.68 -3.82
C TYR A 154 -1.13 -5.46 -4.30
N VAL A 155 -0.17 -5.95 -3.53
CA VAL A 155 1.25 -5.94 -3.87
C VAL A 155 1.77 -7.37 -3.84
N THR A 156 2.34 -7.83 -4.94
CA THR A 156 3.00 -9.14 -4.99
C THR A 156 4.46 -8.99 -4.59
N LEU A 157 4.83 -9.55 -3.44
CA LEU A 157 6.21 -9.70 -3.02
C LEU A 157 6.73 -11.04 -3.58
N ILE A 158 7.83 -11.00 -4.31
CA ILE A 158 8.58 -12.20 -4.74
C ILE A 158 9.92 -12.19 -4.01
N TYR A 159 10.21 -13.24 -3.27
CA TYR A 159 11.44 -13.39 -2.51
C TYR A 159 12.26 -14.55 -3.07
N ARG A 160 13.57 -14.33 -3.20
CA ARG A 160 14.55 -15.33 -3.61
C ARG A 160 15.63 -15.42 -2.55
N ILE A 161 15.89 -16.64 -2.06
CA ILE A 161 16.96 -16.86 -1.10
C ILE A 161 18.31 -16.75 -1.80
N GLY A 162 19.32 -16.31 -1.07
CA GLY A 162 20.69 -16.27 -1.56
C GLY A 162 21.37 -17.63 -1.44
N ASP A 163 22.39 -17.83 -2.25
CA ASP A 163 23.31 -18.96 -2.24
C ASP A 163 24.77 -18.46 -2.21
N ASP A 164 25.71 -19.34 -2.53
CA ASP A 164 27.15 -19.01 -2.53
C ASP A 164 27.54 -18.02 -3.64
N GLU A 165 26.72 -17.85 -4.67
CA GLU A 165 27.00 -17.00 -5.84
C GLU A 165 26.21 -15.68 -5.81
N PHE A 166 24.98 -15.70 -5.28
CA PHE A 166 24.06 -14.56 -5.30
C PHE A 166 23.44 -14.28 -3.93
N PRO A 167 23.37 -13.01 -3.48
CA PRO A 167 22.69 -12.67 -2.24
C PRO A 167 21.18 -12.83 -2.37
N ALA A 168 20.49 -12.94 -1.22
CA ALA A 168 19.03 -12.89 -1.18
C ALA A 168 18.50 -11.62 -1.85
N SER A 169 17.32 -11.72 -2.45
CA SER A 169 16.70 -10.61 -3.16
C SER A 169 15.18 -10.64 -3.06
N ALA A 170 14.56 -9.48 -3.29
CA ALA A 170 13.13 -9.37 -3.35
C ALA A 170 12.69 -8.37 -4.43
N ASP A 171 11.56 -8.67 -5.07
CA ASP A 171 10.87 -7.80 -6.01
C ASP A 171 9.46 -7.50 -5.50
N LEU A 172 8.98 -6.28 -5.74
CA LEU A 172 7.56 -5.95 -5.58
C LEU A 172 6.96 -5.65 -6.94
N LEU A 173 5.85 -6.34 -7.21
CA LEU A 173 5.02 -6.15 -8.38
C LEU A 173 3.63 -5.64 -7.97
N PHE A 174 3.00 -4.93 -8.88
CA PHE A 174 1.64 -4.41 -8.74
C PHE A 174 0.80 -4.87 -9.92
N ASP A 175 -0.51 -5.00 -9.75
CA ASP A 175 -1.40 -5.08 -10.91
C ASP A 175 -1.36 -3.75 -11.68
N SER A 176 -1.37 -3.77 -13.02
CA SER A 176 -1.24 -2.56 -13.84
C SER A 176 -2.39 -1.55 -13.65
N SER A 177 -3.52 -1.97 -13.06
CA SER A 177 -4.58 -1.09 -12.58
C SER A 177 -4.12 -0.06 -11.53
N ILE A 178 -3.00 -0.31 -10.84
CA ILE A 178 -2.47 0.64 -9.85
C ILE A 178 -2.19 2.01 -10.45
N LYS A 179 -1.85 2.11 -11.75
CA LYS A 179 -1.61 3.38 -12.43
C LYS A 179 -2.85 4.28 -12.48
N ARG A 180 -4.05 3.71 -12.35
CA ARG A 180 -5.31 4.46 -12.25
C ARG A 180 -5.64 4.90 -10.83
N VAL A 181 -5.01 4.27 -9.84
CA VAL A 181 -5.29 4.47 -8.42
C VAL A 181 -4.27 5.40 -7.79
N TYR A 182 -2.99 5.14 -8.05
CA TYR A 182 -1.88 5.82 -7.42
C TYR A 182 -0.90 6.37 -8.44
N PRO A 183 -0.49 7.65 -8.30
CA PRO A 183 0.71 8.12 -8.94
C PRO A 183 1.94 7.35 -8.41
N THR A 184 3.05 7.47 -9.13
CA THR A 184 4.30 6.76 -8.83
C THR A 184 4.80 7.02 -7.42
N GLU A 185 4.62 8.24 -6.91
CA GLU A 185 4.98 8.62 -5.54
C GLU A 185 4.22 7.79 -4.50
N ASP A 186 2.91 7.64 -4.66
CA ASP A 186 2.11 6.85 -3.72
C ASP A 186 2.36 5.35 -3.87
N ALA A 187 2.59 4.85 -5.09
CA ALA A 187 3.01 3.47 -5.29
C ALA A 187 4.35 3.17 -4.56
N ALA A 188 5.27 4.15 -4.53
CA ALA A 188 6.51 4.03 -3.77
C ALA A 188 6.24 3.98 -2.26
N VAL A 189 5.38 4.88 -1.76
CA VAL A 189 4.99 4.91 -0.33
C VAL A 189 4.30 3.62 0.07
N LEU A 190 3.40 3.11 -0.77
CA LEU A 190 2.70 1.84 -0.57
C LEU A 190 3.70 0.69 -0.44
N ALA A 191 4.60 0.52 -1.40
CA ALA A 191 5.56 -0.59 -1.34
C ALA A 191 6.56 -0.42 -0.19
N SER A 192 7.01 0.81 0.13
CA SER A 192 7.76 1.06 1.37
C SER A 192 6.96 0.63 2.61
N ARG A 193 5.66 0.94 2.68
CA ARG A 193 4.80 0.59 3.81
C ARG A 193 4.65 -0.92 3.98
N ILE A 194 4.56 -1.68 2.89
CA ILE A 194 4.56 -3.15 2.92
C ILE A 194 5.92 -3.66 3.42
N CYS A 195 7.03 -3.28 2.79
CA CYS A 195 8.36 -3.76 3.18
C CYS A 195 8.71 -3.45 4.64
N LEU A 196 8.50 -2.21 5.08
CA LEU A 196 8.82 -1.80 6.45
C LEU A 196 7.89 -2.45 7.48
N GLY A 197 6.66 -2.82 7.10
CA GLY A 197 5.77 -3.57 7.97
C GLY A 197 6.20 -5.02 8.18
N LEU A 198 7.10 -5.54 7.34
CA LEU A 198 7.64 -6.90 7.41
C LEU A 198 8.98 -7.01 8.17
N LEU A 199 9.46 -5.93 8.80
CA LEU A 199 10.71 -5.93 9.61
C LEU A 199 10.48 -6.38 11.06
#